data_AF-A0A0B6S4W4-F1
#
_entry.id   AF-A0A0B6S4W4-F1
#
_cell.length_a   1.000
_cell.length_b   1.000
_cell.length_c   1.000
_cell.angle_alpha   90.00
_cell.angle_beta   90.00
_cell.angle_gamma   90.00
#
_symmetry.space_group_name_H-M   'P 1'
#
loop_
_entity.id
_entity.type
_entity.pdbx_description
1 polymer ?
#
loop_
_entity_poly.entity_id
_entity_poly.type
_entity_poly.pdbx_seq_one_letter_code
_entity_poly.pdbx_strand_id
1 'polypeptide(L)'
;MTRDAALHGGAPRGPRSRAALGAGAFALLAALAGCATPPPGPPDAAVPDALRGATPEQWQETLNAGGDEVYRCRRVAALDAGAPGEAAGQTLRWRAYGPEATLVDAHGHNVGSIVPGRYFLSYDGSFAVAGTETATIVDANALPWVRYQVHASTNARDGSGGRMTNISTVVRINTRGGLPASDRCRLEGATLYVPYFATYLLYRRAALAQ
;
A
#
# COMPACT_ATOMS: atom_id res chain seq x y z
N MET A 1 -29.79 29.17 87.86
CA MET A 1 -30.36 30.49 88.22
C MET A 1 -29.53 31.54 87.49
N THR A 2 -29.83 31.74 86.21
CA THR A 2 -30.51 32.93 85.64
C THR A 2 -29.60 34.15 85.44
N ARG A 3 -29.31 34.44 84.16
CA ARG A 3 -29.43 35.75 83.46
C ARG A 3 -28.58 35.66 82.18
N ASP A 4 -29.16 35.48 80.99
CA ASP A 4 -29.86 36.49 80.16
C ASP A 4 -29.16 37.86 80.13
N ALA A 5 -28.55 38.19 78.99
CA ALA A 5 -29.06 39.16 78.02
C ALA A 5 -27.91 39.77 77.20
N ALA A 6 -27.98 39.57 75.89
CA ALA A 6 -27.25 40.34 74.90
C ALA A 6 -27.83 41.76 74.81
N LEU A 7 -27.00 42.76 74.48
CA LEU A 7 -27.46 43.96 73.77
C LEU A 7 -26.34 44.61 72.94
N HIS A 8 -26.80 45.09 71.79
CA HIS A 8 -26.14 45.64 70.62
C HIS A 8 -25.22 46.86 70.81
N GLY A 9 -24.37 47.09 69.79
CA GLY A 9 -23.94 48.44 69.44
C GLY A 9 -22.70 48.47 68.56
N GLY A 10 -22.87 48.41 67.24
CA GLY A 10 -21.77 48.54 66.28
C GLY A 10 -21.32 49.99 66.04
N ALA A 11 -20.07 50.17 65.62
CA ALA A 11 -19.63 51.29 64.79
C ALA A 11 -18.29 50.96 64.09
N PRO A 12 -17.96 51.62 62.97
CA PRO A 12 -17.23 51.02 61.86
C PRO A 12 -15.84 51.63 61.59
N ARG A 13 -15.02 50.96 60.77
CA ARG A 13 -14.36 51.49 59.54
C ARG A 13 -13.08 50.71 59.17
N GLY A 14 -13.09 50.24 57.93
CA GLY A 14 -11.94 50.27 57.01
C GLY A 14 -11.00 49.07 56.98
N PRO A 15 -10.98 48.33 55.86
CA PRO A 15 -9.75 47.77 55.32
C PRO A 15 -9.33 48.62 54.10
N ARG A 16 -8.17 49.27 54.18
CA ARG A 16 -6.88 48.77 53.70
C ARG A 16 -6.80 48.75 52.18
N SER A 17 -6.12 49.77 51.68
CA SER A 17 -5.50 49.91 50.37
C SER A 17 -4.96 48.58 49.86
N ARG A 18 -5.37 48.20 48.65
CA ARG A 18 -4.61 47.31 47.79
C ARG A 18 -4.48 47.98 46.42
N ALA A 19 -3.35 48.65 46.26
CA ALA A 19 -2.79 48.90 44.94
C ALA A 19 -2.34 47.56 44.36
N ALA A 20 -2.77 47.25 43.15
CA ALA A 20 -1.99 46.45 42.21
C ALA A 20 -2.59 46.67 40.81
N LEU A 21 -1.89 47.47 40.01
CA LEU A 21 -2.06 47.50 38.58
C LEU A 21 -1.72 46.11 38.02
N GLY A 22 -2.69 45.46 37.38
CA GLY A 22 -2.47 44.26 36.57
C GLY A 22 -2.58 44.66 35.10
N ALA A 23 -1.44 44.91 34.47
CA ALA A 23 -1.33 45.16 33.04
C ALA A 23 -1.79 43.91 32.24
N GLY A 24 -2.67 44.13 31.27
CA GLY A 24 -3.15 43.10 30.37
C GLY A 24 -2.04 42.59 29.45
N ALA A 25 -1.91 41.27 29.37
CA ALA A 25 -1.18 40.58 28.32
C ALA A 25 -2.21 39.88 27.41
N PHE A 26 -2.61 40.57 26.34
CA PHE A 26 -3.31 39.94 25.22
C PHE A 26 -2.30 39.01 24.52
N ALA A 27 -2.34 37.73 24.85
CA ALA A 27 -1.57 36.70 24.15
C ALA A 27 -2.16 36.51 22.75
N LEU A 28 -1.42 36.98 21.74
CA LEU A 28 -1.69 36.72 20.33
C LEU A 28 -1.54 35.21 20.05
N LEU A 29 -2.66 34.52 19.85
CA LEU A 29 -2.69 33.15 19.31
C LEU A 29 -2.41 33.23 17.80
N ALA A 30 -1.15 33.05 17.41
CA ALA A 30 -0.77 32.88 16.01
C ALA A 30 -1.28 31.52 15.52
N ALA A 31 -2.34 31.53 14.71
CA ALA A 31 -2.82 30.36 14.00
C ALA A 31 -1.79 29.98 12.92
N LEU A 32 -0.99 28.95 13.17
CA LEU A 32 -0.18 28.29 12.17
C LEU A 32 -1.13 27.57 11.20
N ALA A 33 -1.53 28.26 10.13
CA ALA A 33 -2.09 27.64 8.95
C ALA A 33 -0.98 26.84 8.27
N GLY A 34 -0.78 25.60 8.70
CA GLY A 34 0.10 24.65 8.02
C GLY A 34 -0.46 24.39 6.63
N CYS A 35 0.27 24.80 5.59
CA CYS A 35 0.02 24.30 4.25
C CYS A 35 0.18 22.79 4.30
N ALA A 36 -0.93 22.05 4.34
CA ALA A 36 -0.93 20.64 4.03
C ALA A 36 -0.56 20.53 2.54
N THR A 37 0.74 20.46 2.23
CA THR A 37 1.18 20.00 0.92
C THR A 37 0.58 18.62 0.73
N PRO A 38 -0.28 18.40 -0.29
CA PRO A 38 -0.74 17.05 -0.58
C PRO A 38 0.51 16.17 -0.72
N PRO A 39 0.53 14.96 -0.12
CA PRO A 39 1.65 14.06 -0.30
C PRO A 39 1.93 13.95 -1.81
N PRO A 40 3.20 13.91 -2.23
CA PRO A 40 3.54 13.83 -3.64
C PRO A 40 2.64 12.78 -4.26
N GLY A 41 1.85 13.19 -5.26
CA GLY A 41 0.99 12.26 -5.96
C GLY A 41 1.82 11.07 -6.47
N PRO A 42 1.17 9.95 -6.80
CA PRO A 42 1.84 8.86 -7.49
C PRO A 42 2.64 9.43 -8.66
N PRO A 43 3.72 8.77 -9.11
CA PRO A 43 4.28 9.06 -10.43
C PRO A 43 3.28 8.56 -11.49
N ASP A 44 2.02 9.02 -11.49
CA ASP A 44 0.97 8.68 -12.47
C ASP A 44 1.41 9.05 -13.89
N ALA A 45 2.35 9.99 -14.02
CA ALA A 45 3.04 10.28 -15.28
C ALA A 45 3.80 9.05 -15.84
N ALA A 46 4.23 8.12 -14.98
CA ALA A 46 4.91 6.89 -15.36
C ALA A 46 3.95 5.72 -15.64
N VAL A 47 2.65 5.84 -15.34
CA VAL A 47 1.66 4.78 -15.63
C VAL A 47 1.10 4.98 -17.05
N PRO A 48 1.28 4.01 -17.98
CA PRO A 48 0.73 4.10 -19.33
C PRO A 48 -0.80 4.14 -19.30
N ASP A 49 -1.41 4.81 -20.28
CA ASP A 49 -2.88 4.94 -20.39
C ASP A 49 -3.59 3.58 -20.37
N ALA A 50 -2.98 2.55 -20.98
CA ALA A 50 -3.49 1.18 -21.00
C ALA A 50 -3.64 0.54 -19.61
N LEU A 51 -2.98 1.08 -18.58
CA LEU A 51 -3.05 0.61 -17.19
C LEU A 51 -3.81 1.57 -16.27
N ARG A 52 -4.34 2.69 -16.79
CA ARG A 52 -5.18 3.58 -15.99
C ARG A 52 -6.57 2.97 -15.81
N GLY A 53 -7.13 3.12 -14.62
CA GLY A 53 -8.49 2.69 -14.31
C GLY A 53 -9.54 3.59 -14.98
N ALA A 54 -10.73 3.05 -15.22
CA ALA A 54 -11.87 3.83 -15.74
C ALA A 54 -12.52 4.73 -14.68
N THR A 55 -12.31 4.42 -13.38
CA THR A 55 -12.87 5.16 -12.26
C THR A 55 -11.80 5.98 -11.54
N PRO A 56 -12.16 7.12 -10.93
CA PRO A 56 -11.25 7.86 -10.06
C PRO A 56 -10.75 7.01 -8.89
N GLU A 57 -9.44 7.01 -8.68
CA GLU A 57 -8.76 6.30 -7.62
C GLU A 57 -7.83 7.26 -6.89
N GLN A 58 -7.67 7.05 -5.58
CA GLN A 58 -6.69 7.77 -4.78
C GLN A 58 -5.51 6.87 -4.52
N TRP A 59 -4.33 7.33 -4.93
CA TRP A 59 -3.09 6.69 -4.54
C TRP A 59 -2.92 6.72 -3.03
N GLN A 60 -2.48 5.59 -2.50
CA GLN A 60 -2.13 5.45 -1.10
C GLN A 60 -0.62 5.47 -0.91
N GLU A 61 0.09 4.61 -1.63
CA GLU A 61 1.54 4.46 -1.47
C GLU A 61 2.22 3.74 -2.64
N THR A 62 3.54 3.82 -2.66
CA THR A 62 4.41 3.11 -3.60
C THR A 62 5.31 2.14 -2.83
N LEU A 63 5.33 0.89 -3.26
CA LEU A 63 6.18 -0.16 -2.70
C LEU A 63 7.13 -0.68 -3.78
N ASN A 64 8.42 -0.75 -3.48
CA ASN A 64 9.37 -1.46 -4.32
C ASN A 64 9.39 -2.94 -3.95
N ALA A 65 9.72 -3.78 -4.91
CA ALA A 65 9.84 -5.20 -4.69
C ALA A 65 11.13 -5.76 -5.29
N GLY A 66 11.73 -6.69 -4.54
CA GLY A 66 12.88 -7.48 -4.98
C GLY A 66 12.74 -8.92 -4.49
N GLY A 67 13.02 -9.87 -5.37
CA GLY A 67 12.90 -11.30 -5.12
C GLY A 67 12.98 -12.07 -6.43
N ASP A 68 12.12 -13.07 -6.57
CA ASP A 68 12.10 -13.95 -7.75
C ASP A 68 10.70 -14.02 -8.37
N GLU A 69 10.63 -14.11 -9.69
CA GLU A 69 9.48 -14.68 -10.37
C GLU A 69 9.66 -16.21 -10.38
N VAL A 70 8.71 -16.91 -9.77
CA VAL A 70 8.75 -18.36 -9.65
C VAL A 70 8.07 -18.99 -10.86
N TYR A 71 8.71 -19.98 -11.47
CA TYR A 71 8.17 -20.79 -12.55
C TYR A 71 8.10 -22.25 -12.15
N ARG A 72 7.07 -22.94 -12.65
CA ARG A 72 6.96 -24.40 -12.54
C ARG A 72 6.99 -25.03 -13.92
N CYS A 73 7.80 -26.07 -14.08
CA CYS A 73 7.86 -26.83 -15.31
C CYS A 73 6.59 -27.67 -15.45
N ARG A 74 5.83 -27.44 -16.51
CA ARG A 74 4.55 -28.12 -16.77
C ARG A 74 4.51 -28.65 -18.19
N ARG A 75 3.79 -29.75 -18.37
CA ARG A 75 3.37 -30.22 -19.68
C ARG A 75 2.40 -29.23 -20.32
N VAL A 76 2.59 -28.97 -21.61
CA VAL A 76 1.76 -28.04 -22.37
C VAL A 76 0.99 -28.75 -23.47
N ALA A 77 -0.17 -28.20 -23.84
CA ALA A 77 -0.97 -28.75 -24.92
C ALA A 77 -0.25 -28.61 -26.26
N ALA A 78 -0.65 -29.44 -27.24
CA ALA A 78 -0.11 -29.44 -28.60
C ALA A 78 -0.06 -28.07 -29.27
N LEU A 79 -1.13 -27.29 -29.08
CA LEU A 79 -1.31 -25.97 -29.69
C LEU A 79 -0.31 -24.94 -29.13
N ASP A 80 0.22 -25.19 -27.92
CA ASP A 80 1.24 -24.36 -27.29
C ASP A 80 2.67 -24.84 -27.64
N ALA A 81 2.82 -25.96 -28.35
CA ALA A 81 4.11 -26.48 -28.79
C ALA A 81 4.57 -25.73 -30.05
N GLY A 82 5.32 -24.64 -29.84
CA GLY A 82 5.74 -23.71 -30.88
C GLY A 82 6.77 -24.22 -31.92
N ALA A 83 6.99 -25.53 -32.09
CA ALA A 83 7.93 -26.06 -33.08
C ALA A 83 7.37 -27.26 -33.87
N PRO A 84 7.45 -27.24 -35.22
CA PRO A 84 7.17 -28.41 -36.04
C PRO A 84 8.02 -29.61 -35.60
N GLY A 85 7.38 -30.74 -35.29
CA GLY A 85 8.05 -31.98 -34.86
C GLY A 85 8.11 -32.19 -33.33
N GLU A 86 7.64 -31.24 -32.51
CA GLU A 86 7.37 -31.53 -31.09
C GLU A 86 6.06 -32.32 -30.98
N ALA A 87 6.13 -33.53 -30.42
CA ALA A 87 4.95 -34.34 -30.18
C ALA A 87 4.06 -33.67 -29.11
N ALA A 88 2.88 -33.24 -29.54
CA ALA A 88 1.73 -32.86 -28.74
C ALA A 88 1.64 -33.69 -27.44
N GLY A 89 1.74 -33.05 -26.27
CA GLY A 89 1.62 -33.72 -24.98
C GLY A 89 2.90 -34.33 -24.41
N GLN A 90 4.07 -34.17 -25.04
CA GLN A 90 5.39 -34.45 -24.44
C GLN A 90 6.22 -33.20 -24.17
N THR A 91 5.75 -32.05 -24.63
CA THR A 91 6.43 -30.77 -24.50
C THR A 91 6.30 -30.21 -23.07
N LEU A 92 7.44 -29.95 -22.43
CA LEU A 92 7.52 -29.29 -21.13
C LEU A 92 7.96 -27.82 -21.31
N ARG A 93 7.28 -26.92 -20.60
CA ARG A 93 7.58 -25.48 -20.58
C ARG A 93 7.51 -24.91 -19.18
N TRP A 94 8.26 -23.85 -18.94
CA TRP A 94 8.09 -23.02 -17.77
C TRP A 94 6.74 -22.32 -17.82
N ARG A 95 5.96 -22.44 -16.75
CA ARG A 95 4.73 -21.70 -16.53
C ARG A 95 4.89 -20.83 -15.28
N ALA A 96 4.59 -19.54 -15.41
CA ALA A 96 4.67 -18.61 -14.30
C ALA A 96 3.78 -19.09 -13.15
N TYR A 97 4.35 -19.20 -11.97
CA TYR A 97 3.66 -19.46 -10.72
C TYR A 97 3.33 -18.15 -10.00
N GLY A 98 4.21 -17.16 -10.14
CA GLY A 98 4.02 -15.79 -9.66
C GLY A 98 5.25 -15.28 -8.91
N PRO A 99 5.23 -13.99 -8.52
CA PRO A 99 6.33 -13.39 -7.79
C PRO A 99 6.35 -13.85 -6.33
N GLU A 100 7.55 -14.07 -5.82
CA GLU A 100 7.87 -14.23 -4.42
C GLU A 100 8.93 -13.17 -4.09
N ALA A 101 8.50 -12.05 -3.50
CA ALA A 101 9.37 -10.88 -3.32
C ALA A 101 9.02 -10.10 -2.05
N THR A 102 10.03 -9.48 -1.45
CA THR A 102 9.85 -8.55 -0.32
C THR A 102 9.31 -7.23 -0.82
N LEU A 103 8.35 -6.64 -0.08
CA LEU A 103 7.84 -5.29 -0.31
C LEU A 103 8.60 -4.31 0.58
N VAL A 104 9.09 -3.23 -0.02
CA VAL A 104 9.93 -2.21 0.60
C VAL A 104 9.28 -0.85 0.42
N ASP A 105 9.12 -0.08 1.50
CA ASP A 105 8.53 1.26 1.45
C ASP A 105 9.51 2.33 0.95
N ALA A 106 9.03 3.57 0.85
CA ALA A 106 9.83 4.71 0.41
C ALA A 106 11.00 5.06 1.35
N HIS A 107 10.98 4.59 2.60
CA HIS A 107 12.05 4.78 3.58
C HIS A 107 13.08 3.65 3.53
N GLY A 108 12.87 2.63 2.68
CA GLY A 108 13.75 1.47 2.59
C GLY A 108 13.44 0.39 3.63
N HIS A 109 12.32 0.47 4.34
CA HIS A 109 11.93 -0.56 5.29
C HIS A 109 11.21 -1.71 4.60
N ASN A 110 11.54 -2.94 5.00
CA ASN A 110 10.75 -4.10 4.63
C ASN A 110 9.40 -4.02 5.36
N VAL A 111 8.31 -4.04 4.61
CA VAL A 111 6.94 -3.84 5.14
C VAL A 111 5.99 -4.99 4.84
N GLY A 112 6.49 -6.01 4.13
CA GLY A 112 5.66 -7.11 3.67
C GLY A 112 6.30 -7.95 2.59
N SER A 113 5.48 -8.75 1.92
CA SER A 113 5.85 -9.57 0.78
C SER A 113 4.71 -9.68 -0.22
N ILE A 114 5.05 -9.87 -1.49
CA ILE A 114 4.13 -10.43 -2.48
C ILE A 114 4.46 -11.90 -2.69
N VAL A 115 3.44 -12.75 -2.73
CA VAL A 115 3.61 -14.20 -2.94
C VAL A 115 2.72 -14.70 -4.09
N PRO A 116 3.00 -15.92 -4.63
CA PRO A 116 2.22 -16.50 -5.71
C PRO A 116 0.70 -16.48 -5.45
N GLY A 117 -0.07 -16.23 -6.50
CA GLY A 117 -1.51 -15.94 -6.39
C GLY A 117 -1.85 -14.46 -6.23
N ARG A 118 -0.84 -13.55 -6.26
CA ARG A 118 -1.00 -12.09 -6.10
C ARG A 118 -1.57 -11.72 -4.74
N TYR A 119 -1.03 -12.36 -3.71
CA TYR A 119 -1.26 -11.98 -2.33
C TYR A 119 -0.23 -10.94 -1.93
N PHE A 120 -0.70 -9.76 -1.52
CA PHE A 120 0.10 -8.71 -0.94
C PHE A 120 -0.07 -8.79 0.58
N LEU A 121 0.98 -9.18 1.27
CA LEU A 121 0.99 -9.40 2.72
C LEU A 121 1.77 -8.26 3.37
N SER A 122 1.20 -7.60 4.37
CA SER A 122 1.93 -6.62 5.18
C SER A 122 2.27 -7.18 6.58
N TYR A 123 3.36 -6.69 7.17
CA TYR A 123 3.81 -7.11 8.50
C TYR A 123 2.88 -6.66 9.64
N ASP A 124 2.00 -5.70 9.42
CA ASP A 124 0.90 -5.38 10.36
C ASP A 124 -0.22 -6.44 10.39
N GLY A 125 -0.12 -7.47 9.52
CA GLY A 125 -1.06 -8.56 9.39
C GLY A 125 -2.21 -8.31 8.41
N SER A 126 -2.29 -7.12 7.83
CA SER A 126 -3.23 -6.83 6.74
C SER A 126 -2.78 -7.50 5.44
N PHE A 127 -3.74 -7.91 4.60
CA PHE A 127 -3.45 -8.45 3.29
C PHE A 127 -4.44 -7.98 2.23
N ALA A 128 -4.01 -8.05 0.96
CA ALA A 128 -4.85 -7.88 -0.21
C ALA A 128 -4.64 -9.03 -1.20
N VAL A 129 -5.71 -9.46 -1.86
CA VAL A 129 -5.68 -10.49 -2.90
C VAL A 129 -6.22 -9.91 -4.20
N ALA A 130 -5.48 -10.09 -5.29
CA ALA A 130 -5.78 -9.42 -6.54
C ALA A 130 -5.92 -10.39 -7.73
N GLY A 131 -6.64 -9.94 -8.76
CA GLY A 131 -6.73 -10.56 -10.08
C GLY A 131 -6.12 -9.64 -11.14
N THR A 132 -5.58 -10.20 -12.23
CA THR A 132 -5.14 -9.38 -13.37
C THR A 132 -6.35 -8.78 -14.06
N GLU A 133 -6.38 -7.45 -14.19
CA GLU A 133 -7.40 -6.73 -14.96
C GLU A 133 -6.92 -6.49 -16.40
N THR A 134 -5.72 -5.90 -16.53
CA THR A 134 -5.09 -5.68 -17.84
C THR A 134 -3.57 -5.65 -17.70
N ALA A 135 -2.87 -5.92 -18.81
CA ALA A 135 -1.42 -5.95 -18.86
C ALA A 135 -0.91 -5.33 -20.15
N THR A 136 0.28 -4.73 -20.10
CA THR A 136 0.96 -4.18 -21.27
C THR A 136 2.44 -4.52 -21.23
N ILE A 137 3.02 -4.81 -22.40
CA ILE A 137 4.45 -5.05 -22.55
C ILE A 137 5.11 -3.70 -22.82
N VAL A 138 5.97 -3.26 -21.90
CA VAL A 138 6.76 -2.02 -22.04
C VAL A 138 8.20 -2.32 -22.41
N ASP A 139 8.74 -3.42 -21.90
CA ASP A 139 10.04 -3.99 -22.26
C ASP A 139 9.85 -5.49 -22.52
N ALA A 140 10.28 -5.97 -23.68
CA ALA A 140 10.17 -7.38 -24.06
C ALA A 140 11.11 -8.30 -23.24
N ASN A 141 12.08 -7.73 -22.53
CA ASN A 141 13.06 -8.46 -21.70
C ASN A 141 12.69 -8.47 -20.20
N ALA A 142 11.51 -7.95 -19.84
CA ALA A 142 11.01 -7.97 -18.47
C ALA A 142 9.56 -8.47 -18.43
N LEU A 143 9.08 -8.81 -17.23
CA LEU A 143 7.67 -9.13 -17.06
C LEU A 143 6.77 -7.95 -17.48
N PRO A 144 5.57 -8.19 -18.02
CA PRO A 144 4.63 -7.11 -18.37
C PRO A 144 4.29 -6.24 -17.16
N TRP A 145 4.01 -4.97 -17.44
CA TRP A 145 3.37 -4.10 -16.46
C TRP A 145 1.89 -4.47 -16.39
N VAL A 146 1.32 -4.43 -15.19
CA VAL A 146 0.00 -5.02 -14.94
C VAL A 146 -0.81 -4.13 -14.02
N ARG A 147 -2.08 -3.95 -14.35
CA ARG A 147 -3.08 -3.47 -13.42
C ARG A 147 -3.78 -4.68 -12.79
N TYR A 148 -3.80 -4.70 -11.46
CA TYR A 148 -4.53 -5.70 -10.69
C TYR A 148 -5.76 -5.07 -10.05
N GLN A 149 -6.89 -5.75 -10.18
CA GLN A 149 -8.10 -5.48 -9.42
C GLN A 149 -8.04 -6.25 -8.10
N VAL A 150 -8.10 -5.56 -6.97
CA VAL A 150 -8.19 -6.19 -5.64
C VAL A 150 -9.63 -6.61 -5.39
N HIS A 151 -9.81 -7.86 -4.98
CA HIS A 151 -11.12 -8.45 -4.67
C HIS A 151 -11.30 -8.77 -3.19
N ALA A 152 -10.21 -8.84 -2.43
CA ALA A 152 -10.23 -8.96 -0.98
C ALA A 152 -9.12 -8.08 -0.38
N SER A 153 -9.44 -7.34 0.67
CA SER A 153 -8.53 -6.45 1.39
C SER A 153 -8.95 -6.47 2.87
N THR A 154 -7.99 -6.50 3.79
CA THR A 154 -8.25 -6.61 5.23
C THR A 154 -7.61 -5.50 6.04
N ASN A 155 -8.13 -5.36 7.27
CA ASN A 155 -7.50 -4.59 8.33
C ASN A 155 -6.25 -5.26 8.89
N ALA A 156 -5.50 -4.50 9.71
CA ALA A 156 -4.40 -5.02 10.49
C ALA A 156 -4.91 -6.05 11.52
N ARG A 157 -3.98 -6.82 12.10
CA ARG A 157 -4.31 -7.92 13.02
C ARG A 157 -5.04 -7.47 14.29
N ASP A 158 -4.80 -6.24 14.73
CA ASP A 158 -5.46 -5.63 15.89
C ASP A 158 -6.86 -5.06 15.56
N GLY A 159 -7.32 -5.19 14.32
CA GLY A 159 -8.59 -4.68 13.83
C GLY A 159 -8.56 -3.23 13.36
N SER A 160 -7.46 -2.51 13.59
CA SER A 160 -7.27 -1.14 13.11
C SER A 160 -7.04 -1.09 11.60
N GLY A 161 -7.09 0.12 11.03
CA GLY A 161 -6.68 0.30 9.63
C GLY A 161 -5.21 -0.08 9.44
N GLY A 162 -4.94 -1.01 8.52
CA GLY A 162 -3.61 -1.45 8.14
C GLY A 162 -3.21 -0.95 6.76
N ARG A 163 -1.99 -1.30 6.35
CA ARG A 163 -1.41 -0.95 5.05
C ARG A 163 -2.23 -1.47 3.88
N MET A 164 -2.81 -2.66 4.00
CA MET A 164 -3.63 -3.26 2.94
C MET A 164 -5.12 -2.97 3.10
N THR A 165 -5.53 -2.08 4.01
CA THR A 165 -6.94 -1.72 4.22
C THR A 165 -7.51 -0.89 3.06
N ASN A 166 -8.69 -1.29 2.56
CA ASN A 166 -9.45 -0.61 1.51
C ASN A 166 -8.70 -0.44 0.17
N ILE A 167 -7.64 -1.22 -0.06
CA ILE A 167 -6.97 -1.25 -1.37
C ILE A 167 -7.95 -1.80 -2.40
N SER A 168 -8.17 -1.03 -3.47
CA SER A 168 -9.02 -1.42 -4.59
C SER A 168 -8.21 -1.92 -5.77
N THR A 169 -6.99 -1.40 -5.93
CA THR A 169 -6.19 -1.62 -7.12
C THR A 169 -4.72 -1.61 -6.76
N VAL A 170 -3.96 -2.47 -7.44
CA VAL A 170 -2.50 -2.42 -7.42
C VAL A 170 -1.99 -2.33 -8.85
N VAL A 171 -1.11 -1.39 -9.15
CA VAL A 171 -0.45 -1.30 -10.47
C VAL A 171 1.00 -1.69 -10.33
N ARG A 172 1.42 -2.74 -11.04
CA ARG A 172 2.81 -3.14 -11.20
C ARG A 172 3.44 -2.44 -12.38
N ILE A 173 4.49 -1.68 -12.13
CA ILE A 173 5.31 -0.98 -13.14
C ILE A 173 6.80 -1.21 -12.87
N ASN A 174 7.66 -0.67 -13.75
CA ASN A 174 9.12 -0.70 -13.62
C ASN A 174 9.70 -2.10 -13.37
N THR A 175 9.09 -3.11 -13.98
CA THR A 175 9.58 -4.48 -13.91
C THR A 175 10.96 -4.62 -14.52
N ARG A 176 11.84 -5.39 -13.87
CA ARG A 176 13.16 -5.77 -14.40
C ARG A 176 13.41 -7.24 -14.10
N GLY A 177 13.88 -7.98 -15.10
CA GLY A 177 14.08 -9.42 -14.99
C GLY A 177 12.76 -10.19 -14.90
N GLY A 178 12.81 -11.35 -14.24
CA GLY A 178 11.68 -12.24 -14.05
C GLY A 178 11.32 -13.09 -15.27
N LEU A 179 12.03 -13.01 -16.40
CA LEU A 179 11.83 -13.89 -17.55
C LEU A 179 12.89 -15.00 -17.61
N PRO A 180 12.51 -16.26 -17.86
CA PRO A 180 13.48 -17.34 -18.02
C PRO A 180 14.26 -17.17 -19.32
N ALA A 181 15.53 -17.57 -19.34
CA ALA A 181 16.39 -17.50 -20.53
C ALA A 181 15.89 -18.39 -21.69
N SER A 182 15.06 -19.39 -21.39
CA SER A 182 14.35 -20.22 -22.36
C SER A 182 12.98 -20.57 -21.79
N ASP A 183 11.98 -20.70 -22.64
CA ASP A 183 10.65 -21.20 -22.26
C ASP A 183 10.65 -22.71 -21.95
N ARG A 184 11.70 -23.45 -22.36
CA ARG A 184 11.79 -24.92 -22.22
C ARG A 184 12.30 -25.35 -20.86
N CYS A 185 11.79 -26.48 -20.40
CA CYS A 185 12.26 -27.17 -19.20
C CYS A 185 12.28 -28.69 -19.45
N ARG A 186 13.02 -29.44 -18.63
CA ARG A 186 13.25 -30.89 -18.85
C ARG A 186 12.56 -31.81 -17.84
N LEU A 187 12.25 -31.31 -16.66
CA LEU A 187 11.71 -32.12 -15.56
C LEU A 187 10.39 -31.51 -15.08
N GLU A 188 9.29 -32.21 -15.35
CA GLU A 188 7.96 -31.81 -14.89
C GLU A 188 7.93 -31.66 -13.36
N GLY A 189 7.33 -30.58 -12.87
CA GLY A 189 7.29 -30.25 -11.45
C GLY A 189 8.54 -29.54 -10.91
N ALA A 190 9.63 -29.44 -11.68
CA ALA A 190 10.77 -28.62 -11.31
C ALA A 190 10.36 -27.15 -11.13
N THR A 191 11.10 -26.45 -10.26
CA THR A 191 10.92 -25.03 -9.98
C THR A 191 12.12 -24.25 -10.49
N LEU A 192 11.87 -23.09 -11.08
CA LEU A 192 12.89 -22.12 -11.46
C LEU A 192 12.57 -20.80 -10.77
N TYR A 193 13.59 -20.18 -10.17
CA TYR A 193 13.55 -18.86 -9.57
C TYR A 193 14.33 -17.91 -10.46
N VAL A 194 13.67 -16.86 -10.95
CA VAL A 194 14.28 -15.87 -11.83
C VAL A 194 14.29 -14.52 -11.12
N PRO A 195 15.46 -13.89 -10.90
CA PRO A 195 15.55 -12.61 -10.23
C PRO A 195 14.64 -11.56 -10.86
N TYR A 196 13.88 -10.88 -10.02
CA TYR A 196 12.79 -9.99 -10.40
C TYR A 196 12.74 -8.78 -9.47
N PHE A 197 12.51 -7.62 -10.08
CA PHE A 197 12.24 -6.37 -9.38
C PHE A 197 11.02 -5.67 -10.00
N ALA A 198 10.28 -4.93 -9.19
CA ALA A 198 9.19 -4.08 -9.66
C ALA A 198 8.86 -2.96 -8.69
N THR A 199 8.00 -2.05 -9.13
CA THR A 199 7.32 -1.06 -8.29
C THR A 199 5.82 -1.34 -8.31
N TYR A 200 5.20 -1.37 -7.14
CA TYR A 200 3.76 -1.52 -6.94
C TYR A 200 3.17 -0.21 -6.42
N LEU A 201 2.20 0.32 -7.14
CA LEU A 201 1.41 1.48 -6.75
C LEU A 201 0.09 0.99 -6.17
N LEU A 202 -0.17 1.30 -4.90
CA LEU A 202 -1.38 0.90 -4.19
C LEU A 202 -2.40 2.04 -4.25
N TYR A 203 -3.62 1.72 -4.67
CA TYR A 203 -4.71 2.66 -4.79
C TYR A 203 -5.93 2.21 -3.99
N ARG A 204 -6.69 3.20 -3.52
CA ARG A 204 -8.01 3.05 -2.93
C ARG A 204 -9.04 3.72 -3.83
N ARG A 205 -10.31 3.36 -3.68
CA ARG A 205 -11.39 4.12 -4.33
C ARG A 205 -11.36 5.56 -3.83
N ALA A 206 -11.50 6.52 -4.74
CA ALA A 206 -11.70 7.90 -4.33
C ALA A 206 -13.00 7.98 -3.51
N ALA A 207 -12.94 8.66 -2.36
CA ALA A 207 -14.17 9.07 -1.69
C ALA A 207 -14.92 10.02 -2.64
N LEU A 208 -16.21 9.75 -2.86
CA LEU A 208 -17.07 10.73 -3.50
C LEU A 208 -17.04 11.99 -2.62
N ALA A 209 -16.70 13.14 -3.21
CA ALA A 209 -16.85 14.41 -2.52
C ALA A 209 -18.32 14.55 -2.12
N GLN A 210 -18.56 14.69 -0.81
CA GLN A 210 -19.87 15.00 -0.25
C GLN A 210 -20.11 16.51 -0.31
#